data_AF-A0A3M1G563-F1
#
_entry.id   AF-A0A3M1G563-F1
#
_cell.length_a   1.000
_cell.length_b   1.000
_cell.length_c   1.000
_cell.angle_alpha   90.00
_cell.angle_beta   90.00
_cell.angle_gamma   90.00
#
_symmetry.space_group_name_H-M   'P 1'
#
loop_
_entity.id
_entity.type
_entity.pdbx_description
1 polymer ?
#
loop_
_entity_poly.entity_id
_entity_poly.type
_entity_poly.pdbx_seq_one_letter_code
_entity_poly.pdbx_strand_id
1 'polypeptide(L)' 'MAAKAVLLAGASTALLAAMPAAAQQQQREAVGLEEIIVTAQRRAQKVQDVPIALSAFSASDLDSRQIHETLDLMKFIP' A
#
# COMPACT_ATOMS: atom_id res chain seq x y z
N MET A 1 58.79 22.51 -0.53
CA MET A 1 57.93 21.32 -0.77
C MET A 1 56.84 21.24 0.33
N ALA A 2 55.99 22.27 0.46
CA ALA A 2 54.94 22.31 1.50
C ALA A 2 53.69 23.14 1.10
N ALA A 3 53.62 23.67 -0.14
CA ALA A 3 52.54 24.57 -0.57
C ALA A 3 51.42 23.87 -1.36
N LYS A 4 51.59 22.59 -1.71
CA LYS A 4 50.61 21.81 -2.51
C LYS A 4 49.59 21.04 -1.65
N ALA A 5 49.84 20.86 -0.36
CA ALA A 5 48.99 20.06 0.53
C ALA A 5 47.81 20.84 1.14
N VAL A 6 47.87 22.18 1.16
CA VAL A 6 46.83 23.01 1.80
C VAL A 6 45.67 23.33 0.84
N LEU A 7 45.89 23.26 -0.48
CA LEU A 7 44.85 23.57 -1.48
C LEU A 7 43.82 22.45 -1.70
N LEU A 8 44.01 21.27 -1.11
CA LEU A 8 43.10 20.12 -1.25
C LEU A 8 42.08 19.97 -0.11
N ALA A 9 42.19 20.78 0.97
CA ALA A 9 41.31 20.67 2.13
C ALA A 9 40.10 21.64 2.10
N GLY A 10 40.06 22.58 1.15
CA GLY A 10 39.03 23.64 1.11
C GLY A 10 37.86 23.40 0.15
N ALA A 11 37.89 22.37 -0.69
CA ALA A 11 36.88 22.16 -1.74
C ALA A 11 35.71 21.23 -1.32
N SER A 12 35.78 20.62 -0.13
CA SER A 12 34.86 19.53 0.24
C SER A 12 33.53 19.98 0.86
N THR A 13 33.33 21.27 1.14
CA THR A 13 32.08 21.77 1.76
C THR A 13 31.06 22.31 0.74
N ALA A 14 31.40 22.42 -0.54
CA ALA A 14 30.47 22.93 -1.58
C ALA A 14 29.55 21.85 -2.20
N LEU A 15 29.73 20.57 -1.85
CA LEU A 15 28.98 19.45 -2.42
C LEU A 15 27.69 19.09 -1.65
N LEU A 16 27.39 19.72 -0.51
CA LEU A 16 26.14 19.48 0.24
C LEU A 16 24.93 20.29 -0.27
N ALA A 17 25.12 21.25 -1.19
CA ALA A 17 24.03 22.09 -1.70
C ALA A 17 23.24 21.46 -2.88
N ALA A 18 23.67 20.29 -3.38
CA ALA A 18 23.07 19.62 -4.53
C ALA A 18 22.46 18.26 -4.19
N MET A 19 21.94 18.09 -2.95
CA MET A 19 21.05 16.96 -2.70
C MET A 19 19.73 17.21 -3.43
N PRO A 20 19.29 16.33 -4.34
CA PRO A 20 17.93 16.38 -4.82
C PRO A 20 17.06 16.18 -3.59
N ALA A 21 16.21 17.17 -3.27
CA ALA A 21 15.13 16.95 -2.33
C ALA A 21 14.36 15.75 -2.86
N ALA A 22 14.50 14.61 -2.19
CA ALA A 22 13.71 13.43 -2.49
C ALA A 22 12.25 13.88 -2.31
N ALA A 23 11.58 14.10 -3.44
CA ALA A 23 10.16 14.37 -3.46
C ALA A 23 9.53 13.19 -2.73
N GLN A 24 9.04 13.45 -1.52
CA GLN A 24 8.29 12.48 -0.74
C GLN A 24 7.11 12.12 -1.64
N GLN A 25 7.22 10.96 -2.30
CA GLN A 25 6.16 10.39 -3.10
C GLN A 25 5.11 9.96 -2.08
N GLN A 26 4.32 10.94 -1.64
CA GLN A 26 3.08 10.73 -0.94
C GLN A 26 2.27 9.90 -1.91
N GLN A 27 2.23 8.60 -1.66
CA GLN A 27 1.38 7.66 -2.36
C GLN A 27 -0.03 8.21 -2.17
N ARG A 28 -0.51 8.94 -3.19
CA ARG A 28 -1.89 9.38 -3.25
C ARG A 28 -2.69 8.09 -3.37
N GLU A 29 -3.11 7.56 -2.22
CA GLU A 29 -4.21 6.60 -2.17
C GLU A 29 -5.33 7.26 -2.94
N ALA A 30 -5.60 6.70 -4.12
CA ALA A 30 -6.62 7.23 -5.00
C ALA A 30 -7.94 7.11 -4.24
N VAL A 31 -8.48 8.25 -3.81
CA VAL A 31 -9.85 8.36 -3.32
C VAL A 31 -10.76 8.18 -4.53
N GLY A 32 -10.88 6.93 -4.97
CA GLY A 32 -11.74 6.45 -6.04
C GLY A 32 -12.54 5.26 -5.52
N LEU A 33 -13.59 4.89 -6.22
CA LEU A 33 -14.35 3.68 -5.90
C LEU A 33 -13.39 2.49 -5.87
N GLU A 34 -13.30 1.82 -4.72
CA GLU A 34 -12.51 0.60 -4.59
C GLU A 34 -13.19 -0.50 -5.41
N GLU A 35 -12.50 -0.95 -6.46
CA GLU A 35 -13.01 -2.01 -7.32
C GLU A 35 -12.71 -3.38 -6.70
N ILE A 36 -13.76 -4.02 -6.16
CA ILE A 36 -13.68 -5.39 -5.66
C ILE A 36 -13.95 -6.36 -6.82
N ILE A 37 -12.92 -7.11 -7.22
CA ILE A 37 -13.01 -8.15 -8.25
C ILE A 37 -13.20 -9.52 -7.59
N VAL A 38 -14.23 -10.25 -8.04
CA VAL A 38 -14.58 -11.58 -7.55
C VAL A 38 -14.63 -12.59 -8.69
N THR A 39 -14.45 -13.88 -8.37
CA THR A 39 -14.56 -14.99 -9.33
C THR A 39 -15.84 -15.79 -9.13
N ALA A 40 -16.99 -15.11 -9.05
CA ALA A 40 -18.28 -15.74 -8.73
C ALA A 40 -18.80 -16.72 -9.82
N GLN A 41 -18.42 -16.53 -11.09
CA GLN A 41 -18.87 -17.38 -12.21
C GLN A 41 -17.69 -17.95 -13.02
N ARG A 42 -16.60 -18.35 -12.33
CA ARG A 42 -15.36 -18.83 -12.97
C ARG A 42 -14.72 -17.80 -13.93
N ARG A 43 -15.12 -16.53 -13.81
CA ARG A 43 -14.62 -15.37 -14.54
C ARG A 43 -14.50 -14.20 -13.55
N ALA A 44 -13.45 -13.40 -13.71
CA ALA A 44 -13.25 -12.16 -12.96
C ALA A 44 -14.33 -11.13 -13.33
N GLN A 45 -15.09 -10.68 -12.34
CA GLN A 45 -16.18 -9.72 -12.49
C GLN A 45 -16.19 -8.76 -11.30
N LYS A 46 -16.70 -7.54 -11.48
CA LYS A 46 -16.87 -6.59 -10.38
C LYS A 46 -18.03 -7.02 -9.49
N VAL A 47 -17.91 -6.80 -8.18
CA VAL A 47 -18.95 -7.18 -7.21
C VAL A 47 -20.33 -6.56 -7.52
N GLN A 48 -20.35 -5.36 -8.11
CA GLN A 48 -21.58 -4.63 -8.43
C GLN A 48 -22.34 -5.20 -9.65
N ASP A 49 -21.66 -5.96 -10.51
CA ASP A 49 -22.24 -6.54 -11.73
C ASP A 49 -22.80 -7.97 -11.50
N VAL A 50 -22.55 -8.53 -10.32
CA VAL A 50 -22.90 -9.91 -9.98
C VAL A 50 -24.31 -9.95 -9.37
N PRO A 51 -25.28 -10.68 -9.97
CA PRO A 51 -26.68 -10.68 -9.52
C PRO A 51 -26.93 -11.63 -8.33
N ILE A 52 -26.04 -11.64 -7.34
CA ILE A 52 -26.18 -12.38 -6.08
C ILE A 52 -25.70 -11.53 -4.90
N ALA A 53 -26.31 -11.71 -3.72
CA ALA A 53 -25.85 -11.08 -2.50
C ALA A 53 -24.50 -11.68 -2.05
N LEU A 54 -23.54 -10.82 -1.70
CA LEU A 54 -22.18 -11.22 -1.33
C LEU A 54 -21.81 -10.56 0.02
N SER A 55 -21.31 -11.36 0.95
CA SER A 55 -20.66 -10.88 2.17
C SER A 55 -19.15 -11.07 2.02
N ALA A 56 -18.40 -9.97 2.06
CA ALA A 56 -16.95 -9.99 2.01
C ALA A 56 -16.39 -9.77 3.42
N PHE A 57 -15.45 -10.62 3.83
CA PHE A 57 -14.74 -10.50 5.10
C PHE A 57 -13.26 -10.29 4.81
N SER A 58 -12.68 -9.26 5.42
CA SER A 58 -11.23 -9.04 5.36
C SER A 58 -10.49 -9.96 6.35
N ALA A 59 -9.19 -10.16 6.16
CA ALA A 59 -8.37 -10.94 7.09
C ALA A 59 -8.38 -10.35 8.52
N SER A 60 -8.39 -9.01 8.63
CA SER A 60 -8.50 -8.31 9.91
C SER A 60 -9.86 -8.53 10.58
N ASP A 61 -10.95 -8.61 9.81
CA ASP A 61 -12.28 -8.86 10.38
C ASP A 61 -12.40 -10.25 10.99
N LEU A 62 -11.79 -11.25 10.33
CA LEU A 62 -11.77 -12.63 10.82
C LEU A 62 -11.00 -12.74 12.15
N ASP A 63 -9.83 -12.09 12.24
CA ASP A 63 -8.99 -12.11 13.44
C ASP A 63 -9.64 -11.36 14.61
N SER A 64 -10.18 -10.16 14.35
CA SER A 64 -10.88 -9.33 15.34
C SER A 64 -12.07 -10.05 15.98
N ARG A 65 -12.74 -10.91 15.19
CA ARG A 65 -13.92 -11.67 15.60
C ARG A 65 -13.59 -13.08 16.09
N GLN A 66 -12.31 -13.45 16.12
CA GLN A 66 -11.82 -14.78 16.50
C GLN A 66 -12.57 -15.90 15.76
N ILE A 67 -12.78 -15.70 14.46
CA ILE A 67 -13.46 -16.69 13.63
C ILE A 67 -12.44 -17.72 13.16
N HIS A 68 -12.51 -18.92 13.76
CA HIS A 68 -11.61 -20.04 13.45
C HIS A 68 -12.28 -21.12 12.61
N GLU A 69 -13.62 -21.15 12.57
CA GLU A 69 -14.39 -22.13 11.82
C GLU A 69 -15.35 -21.49 10.83
N THR A 70 -15.60 -22.19 9.72
CA THR A 70 -16.53 -21.73 8.67
C THR A 70 -17.97 -21.61 9.20
N LEU A 71 -18.32 -22.36 10.23
CA LEU A 71 -19.63 -22.29 10.87
C LEU A 71 -19.86 -20.95 11.58
N ASP A 72 -18.78 -20.29 12.02
CA ASP A 72 -18.89 -19.01 12.71
C ASP A 72 -19.16 -17.85 11.75
N LEU A 73 -18.71 -17.95 10.49
CA LEU A 73 -19.06 -16.98 9.43
C LEU A 73 -20.58 -16.85 9.30
N MET A 74 -21.32 -17.97 9.37
CA MET A 74 -22.78 -17.99 9.19
C MET A 74 -23.53 -17.11 10.20
N LYS A 75 -22.96 -16.89 11.40
CA LYS A 75 -23.56 -16.06 12.45
C LYS A 75 -23.46 -14.55 12.17
N PHE A 76 -22.64 -14.16 11.18
CA PHE A 76 -22.35 -12.78 10.83
C PHE A 76 -22.80 -12.38 9.42
N ILE A 77 -23.47 -13.29 8.71
CA ILE A 77 -24.11 -13.00 7.43
C ILE A 77 -25.50 -12.39 7.72
N PRO A 78 -25.77 -11.15 7.28
CA PRO A 78 -27.08 -10.51 7.42
C PRO A 78 -28.13 -11.04 6.43
#